data_AF-A0A803R3W9-F1
#
_entry.id   AF-A0A803R3W9-F1
#
_cell.length_a   1.000
_cell.length_b   1.000
_cell.length_c   1.000
_cell.angle_alpha   90.00
_cell.angle_beta   90.00
_cell.angle_gamma   90.00
#
_symmetry.space_group_name_H-M   'P 1'
#
loop_
_entity.id
_entity.type
_entity.pdbx_description
1 polymer ?
#
loop_
_entity_poly.entity_id
_entity_poly.type
_entity_poly.pdbx_seq_one_letter_code
_entity_poly.pdbx_strand_id
1 'polypeptide(L)'
;MLFIYALLIVFLNNFVGLKEVFVDPSRDESLIFEILELKEEVGDDGSASWFLQDLASEQEAEGCVVIEQSAVTEAPGLCYRSTPAVITTAVGQMAISKGRQGREAQNVVRVYIANVRLKEVNTDILISAYEPIRVK
;
A
#
# COMPACT_ATOMS: atom_id res chain seq x y z
N MET A 1 -9.75 15.15 7.23
CA MET A 1 -9.19 15.19 8.61
C MET A 1 -9.51 13.92 9.37
N LEU A 2 -10.73 13.39 9.33
CA LEU A 2 -11.12 12.19 10.09
C LEU A 2 -10.50 10.88 9.56
N PHE A 3 -10.11 10.80 8.28
CA PHE A 3 -9.54 9.59 7.69
C PHE A 3 -8.07 9.38 8.08
N ILE A 4 -7.24 10.44 8.01
CA ILE A 4 -5.83 10.38 8.42
C ILE A 4 -5.67 9.86 9.86
N TYR A 5 -6.47 10.32 10.83
CA TYR A 5 -6.36 9.83 12.21
C TYR A 5 -6.72 8.35 12.35
N ALA A 6 -7.68 7.85 11.57
CA ALA A 6 -8.06 6.44 11.63
C ALA A 6 -6.98 5.54 11.02
N LEU A 7 -6.38 5.96 9.90
CA LEU A 7 -5.25 5.27 9.30
C LEU A 7 -4.04 5.31 10.24
N LEU A 8 -3.68 6.46 10.80
CA LEU A 8 -2.60 6.55 11.78
C LEU A 8 -2.81 5.65 13.00
N ILE A 9 -4.04 5.51 13.51
CA ILE A 9 -4.35 4.64 14.66
C ILE A 9 -4.18 3.16 14.31
N VAL A 10 -4.55 2.72 13.10
CA VAL A 10 -4.33 1.33 12.66
C VAL A 10 -2.85 1.05 12.44
N PHE A 11 -2.12 1.98 11.83
CA PHE A 11 -0.71 1.81 11.47
C PHE A 11 0.27 2.03 12.64
N LEU A 12 -0.01 2.94 13.59
CA LEU A 12 0.89 3.21 14.72
C LEU A 12 0.78 2.18 15.86
N ASN A 13 -0.37 1.54 16.02
CA ASN A 13 -0.58 0.62 17.15
C ASN A 13 0.10 -0.76 16.96
N ASN A 14 0.61 -1.08 15.77
CA ASN A 14 1.31 -2.33 15.46
C ASN A 14 2.73 -2.10 14.93
N PHE A 15 3.43 -1.07 15.41
CA PHE A 15 4.75 -0.69 14.91
C PHE A 15 5.84 -1.74 15.25
N VAL A 16 5.97 -2.75 14.39
CA VAL A 16 7.03 -3.76 14.40
C VAL A 16 7.67 -3.75 13.00
N GLY A 17 8.43 -2.70 12.67
CA GLY A 17 9.11 -2.59 11.37
C GLY A 17 9.66 -1.19 11.07
N LEU A 18 10.45 -1.08 10.00
CA LEU A 18 10.90 0.20 9.44
C LEU A 18 9.81 0.75 8.52
N LYS A 19 9.03 1.70 9.02
CA LYS A 19 8.00 2.41 8.25
C LYS A 19 8.18 3.93 8.37
N GLU A 20 7.91 4.65 7.30
CA GLU A 20 7.89 6.11 7.26
C GLU A 20 6.55 6.60 6.68
N VAL A 21 5.91 7.56 7.36
CA VAL A 21 4.54 8.00 7.05
C VAL A 21 4.53 9.51 6.79
N PHE A 22 3.98 9.90 5.64
CA PHE A 22 3.74 11.27 5.24
C PHE A 22 2.23 11.50 5.08
N VAL A 23 1.76 12.69 5.45
CA VAL A 23 0.34 13.05 5.37
C VAL A 23 0.20 14.45 4.79
N ASP A 24 -0.79 14.65 3.92
CA ASP A 24 -1.27 15.97 3.50
C ASP A 24 -2.62 16.24 4.18
N PRO A 25 -2.65 17.03 5.28
CA PRO A 25 -3.88 17.33 5.99
C PRO A 25 -4.90 18.10 5.16
N SER A 26 -4.46 18.83 4.13
CA SER A 26 -5.34 19.66 3.29
C SER A 26 -6.17 18.81 2.31
N ARG A 27 -5.63 17.66 1.89
CA ARG A 27 -6.26 16.72 0.95
C ARG A 27 -6.74 15.43 1.61
N ASP A 28 -6.42 15.24 2.89
CA ASP A 28 -6.68 13.99 3.65
C ASP A 28 -5.97 12.76 3.01
N GLU A 29 -4.86 13.02 2.32
CA GLU A 29 -4.02 12.02 1.64
C GLU A 29 -2.87 11.56 2.53
N SER A 30 -2.41 10.34 2.30
CA SER A 30 -1.21 9.81 2.98
C SER A 30 -0.34 9.02 2.02
N LEU A 31 0.95 8.97 2.33
CA LEU A 31 1.96 8.19 1.65
C LEU A 31 2.80 7.46 2.70
N ILE A 32 2.90 6.14 2.57
CA ILE A 32 3.58 5.27 3.53
C ILE A 32 4.62 4.47 2.79
N PHE A 33 5.82 4.43 3.36
CA PHE A 33 6.93 3.59 2.92
C PHE A 33 7.17 2.52 3.97
N GLU A 34 7.27 1.27 3.53
CA GLU A 34 7.52 0.13 4.41
C GLU A 34 8.66 -0.72 3.83
N ILE A 35 9.60 -1.10 4.69
CA ILE A 35 10.65 -2.06 4.35
C ILE A 35 10.21 -3.43 4.86
N LEU A 36 10.03 -4.35 3.92
CA LEU A 36 9.55 -5.71 4.15
C LEU A 36 10.59 -6.73 3.66
N GLU A 37 10.52 -7.93 4.21
CA GLU A 37 11.25 -9.07 3.64
C GLU A 37 10.63 -9.45 2.29
N LEU A 38 11.47 -9.78 1.30
CA LEU A 38 11.03 -10.15 -0.04
C LEU A 38 10.05 -11.33 0.02
N LYS A 39 8.89 -11.18 -0.62
CA LYS A 39 7.91 -12.25 -0.78
C LYS A 39 8.30 -13.17 -1.95
N GLU A 40 9.13 -14.18 -1.65
CA GLU A 40 9.67 -15.13 -2.64
C GLU A 40 8.58 -15.98 -3.31
N GLU A 41 7.49 -16.26 -2.59
CA GLU A 41 6.34 -17.03 -3.09
C GLU A 41 5.46 -16.24 -4.08
N VAL A 42 5.68 -14.93 -4.21
CA VAL A 42 4.91 -14.05 -5.10
C VAL A 42 5.78 -13.62 -6.28
N GLY A 43 5.32 -13.92 -7.49
CA GLY A 43 5.98 -13.49 -8.73
C GLY A 43 6.03 -11.97 -8.87
N ASP A 44 7.01 -11.45 -9.61
CA ASP A 44 7.20 -10.00 -9.76
C ASP A 44 5.95 -9.32 -10.34
N ASP A 45 5.39 -9.93 -11.39
CA ASP A 45 4.22 -9.46 -12.13
C ASP A 45 3.00 -9.28 -11.24
N GLY A 46 2.78 -10.16 -10.28
CA GLY A 46 1.65 -10.11 -9.36
C GLY A 46 1.89 -9.36 -8.05
N SER A 47 3.13 -8.92 -7.78
CA SER A 47 3.51 -8.52 -6.42
C SER A 47 2.77 -7.30 -5.88
N ALA A 48 2.60 -6.24 -6.67
CA ALA A 48 1.82 -5.07 -6.25
C ALA A 48 0.34 -5.39 -5.99
N SER A 49 -0.30 -6.20 -6.85
CA SER A 49 -1.69 -6.63 -6.66
C SER A 49 -1.87 -7.56 -5.46
N TRP A 50 -0.87 -8.40 -5.17
CA TRP A 50 -0.84 -9.22 -3.96
C TRP A 50 -0.82 -8.35 -2.71
N PHE A 51 0.10 -7.37 -2.62
CA PHE A 51 0.16 -6.45 -1.49
C PHE A 51 -1.10 -5.59 -1.34
N LEU A 52 -1.74 -5.20 -2.45
CA LEU A 52 -3.02 -4.50 -2.40
C LEU A 52 -4.13 -5.36 -1.76
N GLN A 53 -4.15 -6.66 -2.05
CA GLN A 53 -5.12 -7.59 -1.44
C GLN A 53 -4.78 -7.87 0.03
N ASP A 54 -3.49 -8.02 0.35
CA ASP A 54 -3.01 -8.21 1.71
C ASP A 54 -3.40 -7.02 2.60
N LEU A 55 -3.13 -5.79 2.16
CA LEU A 55 -3.56 -4.56 2.82
C LEU A 55 -5.09 -4.48 2.98
N ALA A 56 -5.84 -4.91 1.98
CA ALA A 56 -7.30 -4.96 2.09
C ALA A 56 -7.78 -5.96 3.14
N SER A 57 -7.12 -7.11 3.26
CA SER A 57 -7.40 -8.08 4.30
C SER A 57 -7.05 -7.54 5.69
N GLU A 58 -5.86 -6.94 5.85
CA GLU A 58 -5.42 -6.35 7.13
C GLU A 58 -6.32 -5.22 7.63
N GLN A 59 -6.87 -4.43 6.70
CA GLN A 59 -7.75 -3.31 7.00
C GLN A 59 -9.23 -3.70 7.08
N GLU A 60 -9.54 -5.00 6.98
CA GLU A 60 -10.90 -5.53 6.92
C GLU A 60 -11.76 -4.79 5.87
N ALA A 61 -11.15 -4.41 4.75
CA ALA A 61 -11.80 -3.59 3.74
C ALA A 61 -12.86 -4.41 2.99
N GLU A 62 -14.06 -3.85 2.88
CA GLU A 62 -15.11 -4.46 2.05
C GLU A 62 -14.91 -4.05 0.58
N GLY A 63 -15.01 -5.04 -0.32
CA GLY A 63 -15.08 -4.78 -1.76
C GLY A 63 -13.83 -4.20 -2.39
N CYS A 64 -12.63 -4.69 -2.03
CA CYS A 64 -11.40 -4.33 -2.73
C CYS A 64 -11.49 -4.73 -4.21
N VAL A 65 -11.40 -3.74 -5.09
CA VAL A 65 -11.38 -3.92 -6.55
C VAL A 65 -10.08 -3.38 -7.09
N VAL A 66 -9.32 -4.22 -7.78
CA VAL A 66 -8.14 -3.80 -8.57
C VAL A 66 -8.65 -3.08 -9.81
N ILE A 67 -8.28 -1.80 -9.95
CA ILE A 67 -8.63 -0.93 -11.08
C ILE A 67 -7.57 -1.05 -12.18
N GLU A 68 -6.30 -1.06 -11.77
CA GLU A 68 -5.17 -1.04 -12.69
C GLU A 68 -3.99 -1.81 -12.09
N GLN A 69 -3.20 -2.43 -12.97
CA GLN A 69 -1.94 -3.06 -12.64
C GLN A 69 -0.95 -2.80 -13.77
N SER A 70 0.27 -2.40 -13.43
CA SER A 70 1.32 -2.19 -14.41
C SER A 70 1.97 -3.51 -14.82
N ALA A 71 2.60 -3.51 -15.98
CA ALA A 71 3.62 -4.51 -16.30
C ALA A 71 4.84 -4.36 -15.36
N VAL A 72 5.64 -5.43 -15.29
CA VAL A 72 6.93 -5.43 -14.61
C VAL A 72 7.87 -4.46 -15.31
N THR A 73 8.47 -3.55 -14.54
CA THR A 73 9.44 -2.58 -15.05
C THR A 73 10.72 -2.66 -14.22
N GLU A 74 11.87 -2.69 -14.87
CA GLU A 74 13.15 -2.55 -14.16
C GLU A 74 13.47 -1.07 -13.95
N ALA A 75 14.13 -0.76 -12.83
CA ALA A 75 14.65 0.56 -12.54
C ALA A 75 16.19 0.54 -12.51
N PRO A 76 16.87 0.73 -13.66
CA PRO A 76 18.33 0.68 -13.73
C PRO A 76 19.04 1.70 -12.84
N GLY A 77 18.40 2.84 -12.55
CA GLY A 77 18.92 3.87 -11.64
C GLY A 77 18.81 3.51 -10.16
N LEU A 78 18.07 2.45 -9.82
CA LEU A 78 17.91 1.92 -8.48
C LEU A 78 18.43 0.48 -8.47
N CYS A 79 19.73 0.31 -8.30
CA CYS A 79 20.38 -0.99 -8.32
C CYS A 79 21.18 -1.24 -7.04
N TYR A 80 21.24 -2.49 -6.62
CA TYR A 80 22.24 -2.96 -5.67
C TYR A 80 23.24 -3.81 -6.46
N ARG A 81 24.52 -3.42 -6.43
CA ARG A 81 25.55 -3.95 -7.34
C ARG A 81 25.12 -3.76 -8.81
N SER A 82 24.98 -4.84 -9.56
CA SER A 82 24.61 -4.85 -10.98
C SER A 82 23.17 -5.31 -11.23
N THR A 83 22.40 -5.61 -10.18
CA THR A 83 21.03 -6.11 -10.31
C THR A 83 20.06 -4.93 -10.14
N PRO A 84 19.29 -4.55 -11.17
CA PRO A 84 18.32 -3.47 -11.08
C PRO A 84 17.15 -3.88 -10.18
N ALA A 85 16.54 -2.90 -9.52
CA ALA A 85 15.29 -3.13 -8.81
C ALA A 85 14.17 -3.44 -9.81
N VAL A 86 13.27 -4.33 -9.40
CA VAL A 86 12.06 -4.64 -10.15
C VAL A 86 10.90 -3.89 -9.54
N ILE A 87 10.11 -3.20 -10.35
CA ILE A 87 8.99 -2.39 -9.90
C ILE A 87 7.70 -2.89 -10.55
N THR A 88 6.67 -3.06 -9.73
CA THR A 88 5.29 -3.16 -10.20
C THR A 88 4.40 -2.21 -9.42
N THR A 89 3.28 -1.83 -10.03
CA THR A 89 2.28 -0.98 -9.39
C THR A 89 0.89 -1.55 -9.57
N ALA A 90 0.02 -1.25 -8.61
CA ALA A 90 -1.39 -1.59 -8.67
C ALA A 90 -2.21 -0.44 -8.08
N VAL A 91 -3.40 -0.21 -8.63
CA VAL A 91 -4.36 0.76 -8.10
C VAL A 91 -5.62 0.00 -7.72
N GLY A 92 -6.06 0.18 -6.48
CA GLY A 92 -7.28 -0.40 -5.95
C GLY A 92 -8.24 0.65 -5.43
N GLN A 93 -9.50 0.28 -5.30
CA GLN A 93 -10.47 1.01 -4.50
C GLN A 93 -10.96 0.11 -3.37
N MET A 94 -11.00 0.68 -2.16
CA MET A 94 -11.30 -0.03 -0.92
C MET A 94 -12.33 0.75 -0.11
N ALA A 95 -13.29 0.06 0.50
CA ALA A 95 -14.19 0.63 1.48
C ALA A 95 -13.72 0.23 2.89
N ILE A 96 -13.17 1.18 3.64
CA ILE A 96 -12.56 0.94 4.95
C ILE A 96 -13.45 1.52 6.04
N SER A 97 -13.86 0.69 7.00
CA SER A 97 -14.61 1.10 8.20
C SER A 97 -13.68 1.43 9.37
N LYS A 98 -14.09 2.39 10.21
CA LYS A 98 -13.42 2.65 11.49
C LYS A 98 -13.98 1.72 12.56
N GLY A 99 -13.28 0.64 12.87
CA GLY A 99 -13.71 -0.32 13.89
C GLY A 99 -15.11 -0.89 13.63
N ARG A 100 -15.97 -1.00 14.66
CA ARG A 100 -17.32 -1.59 14.56
C ARG A 100 -18.39 -0.66 13.99
N GLN A 101 -18.03 0.40 13.29
CA GLN A 101 -19.02 1.24 12.62
C GLN A 101 -19.52 0.51 11.37
N GLY A 102 -20.84 0.26 11.28
CA GLY A 102 -21.44 -0.50 10.18
C GLY A 102 -21.24 0.15 8.80
N ARG A 103 -21.62 -0.58 7.74
CA ARG A 103 -21.45 -0.24 6.31
C ARG A 103 -21.75 1.22 5.92
N GLU A 104 -22.67 1.88 6.61
CA GLU A 104 -23.09 3.26 6.36
C GLU A 104 -21.97 4.32 6.57
N ALA A 105 -20.92 3.98 7.35
CA ALA A 105 -19.80 4.84 7.76
C ALA A 105 -18.45 4.50 7.10
N GLN A 106 -18.46 3.66 6.06
CA GLN A 106 -17.23 3.30 5.34
C GLN A 106 -16.70 4.46 4.50
N ASN A 107 -15.39 4.68 4.58
CA ASN A 107 -14.70 5.63 3.72
C ASN A 107 -14.23 4.90 2.46
N VAL A 108 -14.56 5.44 1.31
CA VAL A 108 -14.11 4.89 0.03
C VAL A 108 -12.84 5.60 -0.35
N VAL A 109 -11.75 4.84 -0.44
CA VAL A 109 -10.44 5.34 -0.79
C VAL A 109 -9.89 4.63 -2.02
N ARG A 110 -9.12 5.38 -2.79
CA ARG A 110 -8.22 4.82 -3.78
C ARG A 110 -6.89 4.54 -3.10
N VAL A 111 -6.37 3.35 -3.30
CA VAL A 111 -5.07 2.93 -2.79
C VAL A 111 -4.16 2.68 -3.97
N TYR A 112 -3.02 3.36 -3.99
CA TYR A 112 -1.97 3.18 -4.97
C TYR A 112 -0.85 2.39 -4.31
N ILE A 113 -0.46 1.29 -4.93
CA ILE A 113 0.64 0.45 -4.47
C ILE A 113 1.75 0.50 -5.50
N ALA A 114 2.97 0.71 -5.03
CA ALA A 114 4.18 0.39 -5.77
C ALA A 114 5.01 -0.57 -4.93
N ASN A 115 5.38 -1.70 -5.51
CA ASN A 115 6.33 -2.63 -4.90
C ASN A 115 7.67 -2.52 -5.63
N VAL A 116 8.72 -2.21 -4.88
CA VAL A 116 10.10 -2.11 -5.39
C VAL A 116 10.91 -3.26 -4.79
N ARG A 117 11.26 -4.23 -5.62
CA ARG A 117 11.94 -5.46 -5.21
C ARG A 117 13.45 -5.33 -5.36
N LEU A 118 14.16 -5.45 -4.25
CA LEU A 118 15.62 -5.48 -4.16
C LEU A 118 16.08 -6.91 -3.86
N LYS A 119 16.04 -7.77 -4.89
CA LYS A 119 16.23 -9.22 -4.74
C LYS A 119 17.58 -9.62 -4.14
N GLU A 120 18.65 -8.90 -4.47
CA GLU A 120 19.99 -9.17 -3.94
C GLU A 120 20.13 -9.01 -2.41
N VAL A 121 19.19 -8.28 -1.80
CA VAL A 121 19.17 -8.03 -0.36
C VAL A 121 17.85 -8.49 0.28
N ASN A 122 17.11 -9.38 -0.40
CA ASN A 122 15.87 -9.99 0.09
C ASN A 122 14.88 -8.98 0.68
N THR A 123 14.72 -7.83 0.02
CA THR A 123 13.88 -6.73 0.51
C THR A 123 12.85 -6.33 -0.53
N ASP A 124 11.61 -6.14 -0.09
CA ASP A 124 10.57 -5.41 -0.80
C ASP A 124 10.40 -4.03 -0.12
N ILE A 125 10.45 -2.95 -0.89
CA ILE A 125 10.03 -1.62 -0.43
C ILE A 125 8.61 -1.40 -0.95
N LEU A 126 7.66 -1.44 -0.02
CA LEU A 126 6.25 -1.21 -0.31
C LEU A 126 5.95 0.27 -0.12
N ILE A 127 5.45 0.90 -1.18
CA ILE A 127 4.97 2.28 -1.16
C ILE A 127 3.47 2.23 -1.33
N SER A 128 2.73 2.76 -0.35
CA SER A 128 1.28 2.86 -0.40
C SER A 128 0.82 4.30 -0.28
N ALA A 129 0.00 4.75 -1.21
CA ALA A 129 -0.62 6.07 -1.19
C ALA A 129 -2.14 5.94 -1.09
N TYR A 130 -2.76 6.77 -0.26
CA TYR A 130 -4.19 6.77 -0.01
C TYR A 130 -4.80 8.10 -0.44
N GLU A 131 -5.73 8.04 -1.39
CA GLU A 131 -6.50 9.18 -1.87
C GLU A 131 -7.97 8.96 -1.53
N PRO A 132 -8.58 9.80 -0.68
CA PRO A 132 -10.00 9.68 -0.39
C PRO A 132 -10.87 10.05 -1.59
N ILE A 133 -11.72 9.14 -2.06
CA ILE A 133 -12.68 9.40 -3.15
C ILE A 133 -14.00 9.92 -2.57
N ARG A 134 -14.42 9.36 -1.43
CA ARG A 134 -15.60 9.77 -0.68
C ARG A 134 -15.36 9.58 0.81
N VAL A 135 -15.31 10.70 1.52
CA VAL A 135 -15.26 10.74 2.99
C VAL A 135 -16.67 11.05 3.50
N LYS A 136 -17.19 10.24 4.41
CA LYS A 136 -18.45 10.49 5.13
C LYS A 136 -18.19 10.91 6.56
#